data_AF-J8ADH1-F1
#
_entry.id   AF-J8ADH1-F1
#
_cell.length_a   1.000
_cell.length_b   1.000
_cell.length_c   1.000
_cell.angle_alpha   90.00
_cell.angle_beta   90.00
_cell.angle_gamma   90.00
#
_symmetry.space_group_name_H-M   'P 1'
#
loop_
_entity.id
_entity.type
_entity.pdbx_description
1 polymer ?
#
loop_
_entity_poly.entity_id
_entity_poly.type
_entity_poly.pdbx_seq_one_letter_code
_entity_poly.pdbx_strand_id
1 'polypeptide(L)'
;MNEVLSEKYKVIKFPDEVVNMFADILEEDEILYNVFHYIGSEVNKQYQETKYMRGISINEIVGNVVIDRRVKKLKGKSYSLEVERTNISRRSAEVSVSTLSSMSLITEKIMHPYKFLISTIRGQQVLIELGRRKQTNK
;
A
#
# COMPACT_ATOMS: atom_id res chain seq x y z
N MET A 1 -0.33 -10.21 -9.30
CA MET A 1 -0.88 -11.50 -8.84
C MET A 1 -2.40 -11.48 -8.99
N ASN A 2 -2.98 -12.43 -9.73
CA ASN A 2 -4.44 -12.58 -9.79
C ASN A 2 -4.93 -13.51 -8.67
N GLU A 3 -6.24 -13.50 -8.39
CA GLU A 3 -6.87 -14.26 -7.30
C GLU A 3 -6.54 -15.75 -7.36
N VAL A 4 -6.60 -16.35 -8.55
CA VAL A 4 -6.35 -17.80 -8.76
C VAL A 4 -4.94 -18.20 -8.35
N LEU A 5 -3.92 -17.45 -8.79
CA LEU A 5 -2.54 -17.72 -8.43
C LEU A 5 -2.25 -17.39 -6.97
N SER A 6 -2.89 -16.35 -6.42
CA SER A 6 -2.77 -16.02 -5.01
C SER A 6 -3.29 -17.16 -4.13
N GLU A 7 -4.44 -17.73 -4.46
CA GLU A 7 -5.03 -18.85 -3.73
C GLU A 7 -4.16 -20.10 -3.83
N LYS A 8 -3.65 -20.43 -5.04
CA LYS A 8 -2.75 -21.56 -5.26
C LYS A 8 -1.51 -21.50 -4.36
N TYR A 9 -0.95 -20.31 -4.15
CA TYR A 9 0.29 -20.12 -3.38
C TYR A 9 0.08 -19.43 -2.03
N LYS A 10 -1.13 -19.49 -1.46
CA LYS A 10 -1.49 -18.76 -0.24
C LYS A 10 -0.68 -19.12 1.00
N VAL A 11 -0.07 -20.31 1.02
CA VAL A 11 0.77 -20.81 2.13
C VAL A 11 2.25 -20.53 1.93
N ILE A 12 2.65 -20.10 0.72
CA ILE A 12 4.06 -19.89 0.39
C ILE A 12 4.51 -18.55 0.97
N LYS A 13 5.54 -18.63 1.80
CA LYS A 13 6.19 -17.49 2.45
C LYS A 13 7.45 -17.08 1.70
N PHE A 14 7.83 -15.82 1.83
CA PHE A 14 9.15 -15.36 1.41
C PHE A 14 10.21 -15.77 2.44
N PRO A 15 11.44 -16.11 1.99
CA PRO A 15 12.60 -16.16 2.86
C PRO A 15 12.94 -14.76 3.38
N ASP A 16 13.62 -14.67 4.52
CA ASP A 16 13.87 -13.41 5.21
C ASP A 16 14.65 -12.40 4.37
N GLU A 17 15.58 -12.85 3.53
CA GLU A 17 16.33 -12.01 2.59
C GLU A 17 15.40 -11.28 1.61
N VAL A 18 14.39 -11.98 1.10
CA VAL A 18 13.40 -11.39 0.17
C VAL A 18 12.44 -10.46 0.91
N VAL A 19 12.09 -10.78 2.16
CA VAL A 19 11.30 -9.89 3.02
C VAL A 19 12.05 -8.58 3.24
N ASN A 20 13.34 -8.65 3.59
CA ASN A 20 14.19 -7.48 3.80
C ASN A 20 14.36 -6.67 2.51
N MET A 21 14.65 -7.32 1.38
CA MET A 21 14.79 -6.64 0.10
C MET A 21 13.51 -5.87 -0.29
N PHE A 22 12.32 -6.45 -0.11
CA PHE A 22 11.08 -5.74 -0.39
C PHE A 22 10.78 -4.64 0.63
N ALA A 23 11.16 -4.81 1.89
CA ALA A 23 11.07 -3.75 2.88
C ALA A 23 11.95 -2.55 2.48
N ASP A 24 13.21 -2.78 2.05
CA ASP A 24 14.12 -1.75 1.56
C ASP A 24 13.51 -1.01 0.36
N ILE A 25 13.02 -1.74 -0.65
CA ILE A 25 12.39 -1.15 -1.85
C ILE A 25 11.19 -0.29 -1.49
N LEU A 26 10.37 -0.72 -0.53
CA LEU A 26 9.19 0.04 -0.11
C LEU A 26 9.59 1.29 0.65
N GLU A 27 10.60 1.24 1.51
CA GLU A 27 11.06 2.42 2.28
C GLU A 27 11.60 3.54 1.38
N GLU A 28 12.11 3.22 0.20
CA GLU A 28 12.61 4.19 -0.79
C GLU A 28 11.50 4.88 -1.62
N ASP A 29 10.28 4.33 -1.66
CA ASP A 29 9.15 4.92 -2.38
C ASP A 29 7.99 5.25 -1.44
N GLU A 30 7.91 6.51 -1.03
CA GLU A 30 6.88 7.02 -0.11
C GLU A 30 5.45 6.70 -0.56
N ILE A 31 5.14 6.81 -1.86
CA ILE A 31 3.78 6.57 -2.36
C ILE A 31 3.48 5.08 -2.28
N LEU A 32 4.39 4.24 -2.76
CA LEU A 32 4.24 2.79 -2.75
C LEU A 32 4.11 2.27 -1.31
N TYR A 33 4.96 2.78 -0.40
CA TYR A 33 4.91 2.52 1.03
C TYR A 33 3.56 2.88 1.63
N ASN A 34 3.10 4.12 1.43
CA ASN A 34 1.87 4.62 2.05
C ASN A 34 0.64 3.86 1.54
N VAL A 35 0.59 3.53 0.24
CA VAL A 35 -0.46 2.69 -0.34
C VAL A 35 -0.43 1.30 0.30
N PHE A 36 0.73 0.65 0.37
CA PHE A 36 0.86 -0.69 0.93
C PHE A 36 0.48 -0.73 2.41
N HIS A 37 0.97 0.23 3.18
CA HIS A 37 0.67 0.36 4.60
C HIS A 37 -0.84 0.60 4.82
N TYR A 38 -1.47 1.48 4.04
CA TYR A 38 -2.90 1.75 4.14
C TYR A 38 -3.75 0.50 3.86
N ILE A 39 -3.45 -0.25 2.79
CA ILE A 39 -4.12 -1.51 2.48
C ILE A 39 -3.97 -2.48 3.66
N GLY A 40 -2.75 -2.68 4.14
CA GLY A 40 -2.46 -3.59 5.25
C GLY A 40 -3.17 -3.21 6.55
N SER A 41 -3.12 -1.94 6.93
CA SER A 41 -3.72 -1.45 8.17
C SER A 41 -5.25 -1.55 8.15
N GLU A 42 -5.87 -1.16 7.03
CA GLU A 42 -7.33 -1.12 6.96
C GLU A 42 -7.92 -2.53 6.82
N VAL A 43 -7.28 -3.43 6.07
CA VAL A 43 -7.67 -4.85 6.02
C VAL A 43 -7.57 -5.50 7.40
N ASN A 44 -6.49 -5.25 8.13
CA ASN A 44 -6.33 -5.77 9.48
C ASN A 44 -7.41 -5.21 10.42
N LYS A 45 -7.69 -3.91 10.35
CA LYS A 45 -8.75 -3.26 11.13
C LYS A 45 -10.12 -3.90 10.87
N GLN A 46 -10.51 -4.06 9.59
CA GLN A 46 -11.75 -4.74 9.20
C GLN A 46 -11.84 -6.15 9.82
N TYR A 47 -10.75 -6.90 9.79
CA TYR A 47 -10.70 -8.24 10.38
C TYR A 47 -10.84 -8.22 11.90
N GLN A 48 -10.21 -7.28 12.59
CA GLN A 48 -10.34 -7.17 14.04
C GLN A 48 -11.79 -6.85 14.45
N GLU A 49 -12.45 -5.94 13.73
CA GLU A 49 -13.80 -5.47 14.02
C GLU A 49 -14.88 -6.49 13.65
N THR A 50 -14.75 -7.16 12.50
CA THR A 50 -15.85 -7.95 11.92
C THR A 50 -15.54 -9.44 11.76
N LYS A 51 -14.30 -9.87 12.04
CA LYS A 51 -13.75 -11.19 11.67
C LYS A 51 -13.85 -11.50 10.17
N TYR A 52 -14.06 -10.48 9.34
CA TYR A 52 -14.16 -10.57 7.90
C TYR A 52 -13.28 -9.51 7.23
N MET A 53 -12.59 -9.90 6.16
CA MET A 53 -11.78 -8.98 5.34
C MET A 53 -12.53 -8.69 4.05
N ARG A 54 -13.15 -7.50 3.97
CA ARG A 54 -13.76 -7.02 2.72
C ARG A 54 -12.67 -6.67 1.69
N GLY A 55 -11.58 -6.07 2.17
CA GLY A 55 -10.53 -5.50 1.34
C GLY A 55 -10.82 -4.04 1.01
N ILE A 56 -9.93 -3.45 0.20
CA ILE A 56 -9.86 -2.01 -0.06
C ILE A 56 -9.98 -1.74 -1.56
N SER A 57 -10.80 -0.77 -1.95
CA SER A 57 -10.90 -0.31 -3.34
C SER A 57 -9.86 0.77 -3.67
N ILE A 58 -9.58 0.95 -4.97
CA ILE A 58 -8.70 2.04 -5.43
C ILE A 58 -9.26 3.42 -5.04
N ASN A 59 -10.59 3.58 -5.01
CA ASN A 59 -11.21 4.84 -4.58
C ASN A 59 -10.92 5.15 -3.12
N GLU A 60 -10.94 4.14 -2.25
CA GLU A 60 -10.57 4.30 -0.84
C GLU A 60 -9.11 4.68 -0.69
N ILE A 61 -8.20 4.08 -1.48
CA ILE A 61 -6.79 4.46 -1.50
C ILE A 61 -6.62 5.94 -1.90
N VAL A 62 -7.25 6.36 -3.00
CA VAL A 62 -7.18 7.76 -3.48
C VAL A 62 -7.72 8.72 -2.43
N GLY A 63 -8.80 8.37 -1.73
CA GLY A 63 -9.41 9.23 -0.72
C GLY A 63 -8.62 9.34 0.60
N ASN A 64 -7.78 8.36 0.93
CA ASN A 64 -7.17 8.27 2.27
C ASN A 64 -5.63 8.30 2.29
N VAL A 65 -4.97 8.03 1.17
CA VAL A 65 -3.50 8.11 1.09
C VAL A 65 -3.09 9.53 0.72
N VAL A 66 -2.41 10.19 1.66
CA VAL A 66 -1.94 11.57 1.58
C VAL A 66 -0.42 11.59 1.56
N ILE A 67 0.15 12.48 0.75
CA ILE A 67 1.59 12.74 0.68
C ILE A 67 1.88 14.24 0.76
N ASP A 68 3.10 14.57 1.17
CA ASP A 68 3.61 15.92 1.18
C ASP A 68 4.11 16.29 -0.23
N ARG A 69 3.48 17.27 -0.89
CA ARG A 69 3.91 17.74 -2.22
C ARG A 69 4.38 19.18 -2.18
N ARG A 70 5.46 19.47 -2.89
CA ARG A 70 5.89 20.85 -3.13
C ARG A 70 5.03 21.47 -4.23
N VAL A 71 4.24 22.47 -3.85
CA VAL A 71 3.37 23.22 -4.76
C VAL A 71 3.90 24.65 -4.93
N LYS A 72 3.78 25.19 -6.13
CA LYS A 72 4.08 26.61 -6.39
C LYS A 72 2.89 27.44 -5.92
N LYS A 73 3.11 28.30 -4.92
CA LYS A 73 2.14 29.34 -4.56
C LYS A 73 2.61 30.69 -5.10
N LEU A 74 1.73 31.33 -5.86
CA LEU A 74 1.97 32.66 -6.40
C LEU A 74 1.92 33.70 -5.27
N LYS A 75 2.94 34.54 -5.20
CA LYS A 75 3.03 35.73 -4.35
C LYS A 75 3.25 36.94 -5.25
N GLY A 76 2.15 37.50 -5.77
CA GLY A 76 2.19 38.59 -6.73
C GLY A 76 2.88 38.18 -8.04
N LYS A 77 4.02 38.82 -8.37
CA LYS A 77 4.85 38.48 -9.54
C LYS A 77 5.87 37.36 -9.28
N SER A 78 5.96 36.85 -8.05
CA SER A 78 6.90 35.81 -7.63
C SER A 78 6.18 34.51 -7.23
N TYR A 79 6.91 33.43 -6.97
CA TYR A 79 6.35 32.22 -6.39
C TYR A 79 7.21 31.71 -5.22
N SER A 80 6.57 31.09 -4.24
CA SER A 80 7.23 30.27 -3.22
C SER A 80 6.85 28.80 -3.41
N LEU A 81 7.79 27.90 -3.16
CA LEU A 81 7.51 26.46 -3.04
C LEU A 81 7.05 26.19 -1.61
N GLU A 82 5.79 25.82 -1.46
CA GLU A 82 5.22 25.44 -0.17
C GLU A 82 4.94 23.93 -0.17
N VAL A 83 5.05 23.29 0.99
CA VAL A 83 4.66 21.89 1.16
C VAL A 83 3.18 21.85 1.47
N GLU A 84 2.42 21.11 0.67
CA GLU A 84 0.99 20.89 0.84
C GLU A 84 0.71 19.40 0.99
N ARG A 85 -0.12 19.06 1.99
CA ARG A 85 -0.64 17.70 2.17
C ARG A 85 -1.80 17.47 1.23
N THR A 86 -1.64 16.53 0.31
CA THR A 86 -2.68 16.23 -0.66
C THR A 86 -2.76 14.75 -0.96
N ASN A 87 -3.95 14.30 -1.38
CA ASN A 87 -4.18 12.93 -1.79
C ASN A 87 -3.36 12.55 -3.02
N ILE A 88 -3.01 11.26 -3.10
CA ILE A 88 -2.38 10.74 -4.32
C ILE A 88 -3.37 10.73 -5.48
N SER A 89 -2.85 10.77 -6.71
CA SER A 89 -3.69 10.67 -7.89
C SER A 89 -4.19 9.23 -8.09
N ARG A 90 -5.32 9.06 -8.80
CA ARG A 90 -5.79 7.72 -9.21
C ARG A 90 -4.72 6.93 -9.95
N ARG A 91 -4.02 7.58 -10.89
CA ARG A 91 -2.94 6.95 -11.66
C ARG A 91 -1.82 6.46 -10.73
N SER A 92 -1.44 7.24 -9.73
CA SER A 92 -0.44 6.85 -8.74
C SER A 92 -0.90 5.64 -7.91
N ALA A 93 -2.16 5.63 -7.48
CA ALA A 93 -2.75 4.50 -6.77
C ALA A 93 -2.75 3.23 -7.64
N GLU A 94 -3.20 3.31 -8.89
CA GLU A 94 -3.23 2.19 -9.83
C GLU A 94 -1.83 1.62 -10.12
N VAL A 95 -0.84 2.49 -10.34
CA VAL A 95 0.56 2.06 -10.54
C VAL A 95 1.11 1.38 -9.29
N SER A 96 0.84 1.93 -8.11
CA SER A 96 1.28 1.34 -6.83
C SER A 96 0.65 -0.04 -6.63
N VAL A 97 -0.66 -0.16 -6.86
CA VAL A 97 -1.39 -1.43 -6.76
C VAL A 97 -0.85 -2.47 -7.75
N SER A 98 -0.60 -2.06 -9.00
CA SER A 98 0.01 -2.93 -10.02
C SER A 98 1.40 -3.42 -9.59
N THR A 99 2.21 -2.53 -9.03
CA THR A 99 3.56 -2.83 -8.54
C THR A 99 3.52 -3.80 -7.36
N LEU A 100 2.73 -3.51 -6.33
CA LEU A 100 2.55 -4.37 -5.16
C LEU A 100 2.00 -5.75 -5.52
N SER A 101 1.10 -5.80 -6.50
CA SER A 101 0.54 -7.04 -7.04
C SER A 101 1.60 -7.85 -7.79
N SER A 102 2.51 -7.19 -8.52
CA SER A 102 3.63 -7.84 -9.22
C SER A 102 4.66 -8.40 -8.23
N MET A 103 4.87 -7.71 -7.10
CA MET A 103 5.68 -8.18 -5.97
C MET A 103 4.99 -9.30 -5.16
N SER A 104 3.76 -9.69 -5.51
CA SER A 104 2.95 -10.68 -4.78
C SER A 104 2.64 -10.32 -3.32
N LEU A 105 2.73 -9.04 -2.96
CA LEU A 105 2.45 -8.52 -1.62
C LEU A 105 0.95 -8.31 -1.38
N ILE A 106 0.22 -7.98 -2.44
CA ILE A 106 -1.24 -7.88 -2.42
C ILE A 106 -1.86 -8.77 -3.51
N THR A 107 -3.14 -9.07 -3.35
CA THR A 107 -3.96 -9.70 -4.40
C THR A 107 -5.29 -8.97 -4.53
N GLU A 108 -5.91 -9.14 -5.69
CA GLU A 108 -7.30 -8.78 -5.92
C GLU A 108 -8.20 -9.93 -5.45
N LYS A 109 -9.29 -9.57 -4.76
CA LYS A 109 -10.46 -10.40 -4.47
C LYS A 109 -11.62 -9.87 -5.30
N ILE A 110 -12.20 -10.70 -6.16
CA ILE A 110 -13.30 -10.28 -7.02
C ILE A 110 -14.61 -10.41 -6.25
N MET A 111 -15.27 -9.28 -5.99
CA MET A 111 -16.62 -9.23 -5.42
C MET A 111 -17.49 -8.44 -6.38
N HIS A 112 -18.06 -9.13 -7.36
CA HIS A 112 -18.74 -8.52 -8.50
C HIS A 112 -19.77 -7.46 -8.05
N PRO A 113 -19.76 -6.25 -8.65
CA PRO A 113 -18.98 -5.81 -9.83
C PRO A 113 -17.59 -5.23 -9.50
N TYR A 114 -17.15 -5.28 -8.24
CA TYR A 114 -15.95 -4.59 -7.75
C TYR A 114 -14.76 -5.53 -7.54
N LYS A 115 -13.57 -4.93 -7.50
CA LYS A 115 -12.32 -5.57 -7.10
C LYS A 115 -11.84 -4.94 -5.79
N PHE A 116 -11.55 -5.77 -4.81
CA PHE A 116 -11.00 -5.34 -3.53
C PHE A 116 -9.59 -5.88 -3.35
N LEU A 117 -8.74 -5.08 -2.74
CA LEU A 117 -7.34 -5.38 -2.49
C LEU A 117 -7.17 -5.90 -1.08
N ILE A 118 -6.42 -6.98 -0.94
CA ILE A 118 -6.05 -7.56 0.35
C ILE A 118 -4.55 -7.88 0.37
N SER A 119 -3.95 -7.84 1.56
CA SER A 119 -2.57 -8.31 1.74
C SER A 119 -2.50 -9.84 1.65
N THR A 120 -1.48 -10.36 0.97
CA THR A 120 -1.18 -11.79 0.98
C THR A 120 -0.38 -12.15 2.24
N ILE A 121 -0.14 -13.44 2.49
CA ILE A 121 0.75 -13.86 3.59
C ILE A 121 2.16 -13.26 3.46
N ARG A 122 2.64 -13.12 2.22
CA ARG A 122 3.93 -12.49 1.89
C ARG A 122 3.91 -11.00 2.17
N GLY A 123 2.82 -10.33 1.79
CA GLY A 123 2.59 -8.94 2.16
C GLY A 123 2.58 -8.73 3.67
N GLN A 124 1.96 -9.64 4.42
CA GLN A 124 1.96 -9.58 5.88
C GLN A 124 3.38 -9.72 6.46
N GLN A 125 4.22 -10.60 5.93
CA GLN A 125 5.63 -10.70 6.35
C GLN A 125 6.36 -9.36 6.19
N VAL A 126 6.19 -8.71 5.04
CA VAL A 126 6.83 -7.41 4.76
C VAL A 126 6.25 -6.29 5.63
N LEU A 127 4.92 -6.26 5.85
CA LEU A 127 4.29 -5.29 6.76
C LEU A 127 4.80 -5.42 8.20
N ILE A 128 4.99 -6.66 8.69
CA ILE A 128 5.54 -6.93 10.02
C ILE A 128 6.98 -6.41 10.11
N GLU A 129 7.80 -6.68 9.09
CA GLU A 129 9.19 -6.22 9.03
C GLU A 129 9.28 -4.69 9.01
N LEU A 130 8.48 -4.01 8.17
CA LEU A 130 8.40 -2.54 8.14
C LEU A 130 7.95 -1.97 9.50
N GLY A 131 7.01 -2.64 10.17
CA GLY A 131 6.57 -2.29 11.51
C GLY A 131 7.68 -2.42 12.56
N ARG A 132 8.52 -3.45 12.45
CA ARG A 132 9.68 -3.70 13.31
C ARG A 132 10.77 -2.63 13.11
N ARG A 133 11.09 -2.27 11.86
CA ARG A 133 12.07 -1.23 11.52
C ARG A 133 11.67 0.14 12.06
N LYS A 134 10.39 0.50 11.93
CA LYS A 134 9.84 1.75 12.51
C LYS A 134 9.96 1.85 14.03
N GLN A 135 9.95 0.73 14.75
CA GLN A 135 10.15 0.72 16.20
C GLN A 135 11.63 0.84 16.58
N THR A 136 12.54 0.38 15.71
CA THR A 136 13.99 0.44 15.94
C THR A 136 14.55 1.82 15.63
N ASN A 137 13.97 2.53 14.65
CA ASN A 137 14.38 3.87 14.22
C ASN A 137 13.70 5.01 15.01
N LYS A 138 12.97 4.70 16.08
CA LYS A 138 12.36 5.66 17.01
C LYS A 138 13.15 5.71 18.30
#